data_AF-A0A519X547-F1
#
_entry.id   AF-A0A519X547-F1
#
_cell.length_a   1.000
_cell.length_b   1.000
_cell.length_c   1.000
_cell.angle_alpha   90.00
_cell.angle_beta   90.00
_cell.angle_gamma   90.00
#
_symmetry.space_group_name_H-M   'P 1'
#
loop_
_entity.id
_entity.type
_entity.pdbx_description
1 polymer ?
#
loop_
_entity_poly.entity_id
_entity_poly.type
_entity_poly.pdbx_seq_one_letter_code
_entity_poly.pdbx_strand_id
1 'polypeptide(L)' 'ATELPTPQEFVAVNDSFGESGTPDQLMTKYGLDSVNIVEAVQKVMKRVKK' A
#
# COMPACT_ATOMS: atom_id res chain seq x y z
N ALA A 1 -4.59 28.19 5.31
CA ALA A 1 -4.30 26.80 4.94
C ALA A 1 -4.83 26.57 3.54
N THR A 2 -4.11 25.85 2.69
CA THR A 2 -4.57 25.56 1.32
C THR A 2 -5.12 24.14 1.28
N GLU A 3 -6.32 23.96 0.72
CA GLU A 3 -6.95 22.66 0.56
C GLU A 3 -6.65 22.12 -0.84
N LEU A 4 -5.85 21.06 -0.92
CA LEU A 4 -5.41 20.43 -2.17
C LEU A 4 -5.60 18.91 -2.06
N PRO A 5 -6.84 18.39 -2.25
CA PRO A 5 -7.06 16.96 -2.26
C PRO A 5 -6.25 16.32 -3.39
N THR A 6 -5.51 15.26 -3.07
CA THR A 6 -4.64 14.56 -4.01
C THR A 6 -4.96 13.06 -4.01
N PRO A 7 -4.70 12.35 -5.13
CA PRO A 7 -4.83 10.91 -5.15
C PRO A 7 -3.89 10.26 -4.12
N GLN A 8 -4.44 9.35 -3.30
CA GLN A 8 -3.71 8.64 -2.26
C GLN A 8 -4.00 7.13 -2.36
N GLU A 9 -2.98 6.29 -2.21
CA GLU A 9 -3.12 4.84 -2.04
C GLU A 9 -2.71 4.45 -0.62
N PHE A 10 -3.29 3.37 -0.11
CA PHE A 10 -2.97 2.80 1.19
C PHE A 10 -2.24 1.48 1.01
N VAL A 11 -1.15 1.30 1.75
CA VAL A 11 -0.41 0.03 1.84
C VAL A 11 -0.44 -0.39 3.31
N ALA A 12 -1.30 -1.35 3.60
CA ALA A 12 -1.56 -1.85 4.95
C ALA A 12 -2.18 -3.24 4.87
N VAL A 13 -2.29 -3.90 6.02
CA VAL A 13 -3.07 -5.13 6.17
C VAL A 13 -4.54 -4.83 5.85
N ASN A 14 -5.11 -5.53 4.87
CA ASN A 14 -6.48 -5.30 4.42
C ASN A 14 -7.50 -6.05 5.28
N ASP A 15 -8.03 -5.35 6.30
CA ASP A 15 -9.15 -5.80 7.14
C ASP A 15 -9.06 -7.26 7.58
N SER A 16 -7.92 -7.61 8.18
CA SER A 16 -7.64 -8.97 8.65
C SER A 16 -6.81 -8.96 9.92
N PHE A 17 -6.98 -9.97 10.76
CA PHE A 17 -6.14 -10.15 11.94
C PHE A 17 -4.72 -10.58 11.56
N GLY A 18 -3.78 -10.26 12.45
CA GLY A 18 -2.42 -10.76 12.40
C GLY A 18 -2.38 -12.27 12.64
N GLU A 19 -1.43 -12.92 11.98
CA GLU A 19 -1.16 -14.35 12.16
C GLU A 19 0.25 -14.57 12.72
N SER A 20 0.48 -15.76 13.27
CA SER A 20 1.80 -16.19 13.72
C SER A 20 2.66 -16.60 12.54
N GLY A 21 3.86 -16.04 12.43
CA GLY A 21 4.82 -16.36 11.39
C GLY A 21 6.11 -15.58 11.56
N THR A 22 7.10 -15.84 10.71
CA THR A 22 8.30 -14.99 10.66
C THR A 22 7.96 -13.64 10.01
N PRO A 23 8.62 -12.54 10.41
CA PRO A 23 8.32 -11.21 9.86
C PRO A 23 8.32 -11.17 8.33
N ASP A 24 9.31 -11.80 7.69
CA ASP A 24 9.45 -11.79 6.22
C ASP A 24 8.27 -12.49 5.52
N GLN A 25 7.82 -13.63 6.05
CA GLN A 25 6.67 -14.35 5.50
C GLN A 25 5.38 -13.54 5.64
N LEU A 26 5.21 -12.86 6.78
CA LEU A 26 4.03 -12.03 7.03
C LEU A 26 4.04 -10.79 6.12
N MET A 27 5.19 -10.16 5.89
CA MET A 27 5.31 -9.00 4.98
C MET A 27 4.86 -9.36 3.55
N THR A 28 5.35 -10.47 3.00
CA THR A 28 4.92 -10.92 1.67
C THR A 28 3.44 -11.29 1.64
N LYS A 29 2.93 -12.01 2.66
CA LYS A 29 1.53 -12.43 2.72
C LYS A 29 0.56 -11.25 2.78
N TYR A 30 0.87 -10.22 3.57
CA TYR A 30 0.02 -9.04 3.72
C TYR A 30 0.26 -7.98 2.65
N GLY A 31 1.14 -8.23 1.68
CA GLY A 31 1.42 -7.28 0.61
C GLY A 31 2.08 -5.99 1.12
N LEU A 32 2.96 -6.12 2.11
CA LEU A 32 3.68 -5.00 2.74
C LEU A 32 5.13 -4.89 2.25
N ASP A 33 5.50 -5.68 1.25
CA ASP A 33 6.84 -5.67 0.68
C ASP A 33 7.00 -4.52 -0.33
N SER A 34 8.25 -4.20 -0.63
CA SER A 34 8.71 -3.24 -1.64
C SER A 34 7.97 -3.35 -2.97
N VAL A 35 7.68 -4.57 -3.45
CA VAL A 35 6.93 -4.80 -4.70
C VAL A 35 5.53 -4.17 -4.63
N ASN A 36 4.82 -4.35 -3.52
CA ASN A 36 3.47 -3.82 -3.35
C ASN A 36 3.45 -2.29 -3.19
N ILE A 37 4.50 -1.72 -2.56
CA ILE A 37 4.68 -0.26 -2.51
C ILE A 37 4.86 0.31 -3.92
N VAL A 38 5.70 -0.34 -4.75
CA VAL A 38 5.91 0.09 -6.13
C VAL A 38 4.62 0.01 -6.94
N GLU A 39 3.83 -1.06 -6.79
CA GLU A 39 2.52 -1.19 -7.45
C GLU A 39 1.55 -0.09 -7.02
N ALA A 40 1.47 0.22 -5.72
CA ALA A 40 0.64 1.30 -5.20
C ALA A 40 1.07 2.67 -5.77
N VAL A 41 2.38 2.92 -5.85
CA VAL A 41 2.93 4.14 -6.48
C VAL A 41 2.54 4.20 -7.96
N GLN A 42 2.70 3.12 -8.72
CA GLN A 42 2.30 3.09 -10.13
C GLN A 42 0.80 3.35 -10.30
N LYS A 43 -0.04 2.83 -9.41
CA LYS A 43 -1.49 3.06 -9.41
C LYS A 43 -1.86 4.51 -9.09
N VAL A 44 -1.25 5.13 -8.08
CA VAL A 44 -1.52 6.55 -7.76
C VAL A 44 -1.08 7.47 -8.90
N MET A 45 0.09 7.22 -9.49
CA MET A 45 0.62 8.03 -10.59
C MET A 45 -0.27 8.00 -11.84
N LYS A 46 -0.96 6.88 -12.08
CA LYS A 46 -1.97 6.79 -13.16
C LYS A 46 -3.19 7.69 -12.90
N ARG A 47 -3.55 7.94 -11.65
CA ARG A 47 -4.67 8.84 -11.27
C ARG A 47 -4.27 10.31 -11.27
N VAL A 48 -3.00 10.61 -10.97
CA VAL A 48 -2.46 11.98 -11.04
C VAL A 48 -2.45 12.52 -12.48
N LYS A 49 -2.25 11.65 -13.48
CA LYS A 49 -2.16 12.02 -14.91
C LYS A 49 -3.51 12.08 -15.64
N LYS A 50 -4.63 11.85 -14.95
CA LYS A 50 -5.97 11.83 -15.54
C LYS A 50 -6.65 13.17 -15.36
#